data_AF-E0U809-F1
#
_entry.id   AF-E0U809-F1
#
_cell.length_a   1.000
_cell.length_b   1.000
_cell.length_c   1.000
_cell.angle_alpha   90.00
_cell.angle_beta   90.00
_cell.angle_gamma   90.00
#
_symmetry.space_group_name_H-M   'P 1'
#
loop_
_entity.id
_entity.type
_entity.pdbx_description
1 polymer ?
#
loop_
_entity_poly.entity_id
_entity_poly.type
_entity_poly.pdbx_seq_one_letter_code
_entity_poly.pdbx_strand_id
1 'polypeptide(L)'
;MVKSNHYKTLEVSQQATQGEIKQAYRRLAKQFHPDSRCETADHDKIVMINAAYEVLGDPQRRRAYDQQLSVGDTYDFSKRRQRRTADAQDIYQHHRQAEKNGEAYQDQWYQQTYSQVIRLINQIIKPLDSQIEALSADPFDDQLMEVFQSYLETCRHYLNQAKLLFSSRPNPPKLAKVAANLYYCLNQVNDGIEELELFTLNYDDHHLHTGKELFRIASRLRSEAQEYAKACVR
;
A
#
# COMPACT_ATOMS: atom_id res chain seq x y z
N MET A 1 32.56 -14.67 25.84
CA MET A 1 31.90 -13.74 24.89
C MET A 1 31.24 -12.62 25.68
N VAL A 2 31.72 -11.39 25.52
CA VAL A 2 31.20 -10.22 26.24
C VAL A 2 29.90 -9.77 25.57
N LYS A 3 28.75 -10.04 26.20
CA LYS A 3 27.49 -9.40 25.81
C LYS A 3 27.62 -7.89 26.02
N SER A 4 27.23 -7.11 25.00
CA SER A 4 27.20 -5.65 25.07
C SER A 4 26.13 -5.24 26.10
N ASN A 5 26.57 -4.85 27.30
CA ASN A 5 25.69 -4.40 28.37
C ASN A 5 25.62 -2.87 28.33
N HIS A 6 24.46 -2.27 28.60
CA HIS A 6 24.30 -0.80 28.64
C HIS A 6 25.33 -0.09 29.55
N TYR A 7 25.78 -0.75 30.62
CA TYR A 7 26.86 -0.26 31.49
C TYR A 7 28.20 -0.13 30.75
N LYS A 8 28.53 -1.07 29.86
CA LYS A 8 29.74 -1.02 29.02
C LYS A 8 29.63 0.05 27.95
N THR A 9 28.44 0.22 27.36
CA THR A 9 28.16 1.28 26.38
C THR A 9 28.35 2.69 26.97
N LEU A 10 27.99 2.87 28.25
CA LEU A 10 28.22 4.12 28.98
C LEU A 10 29.58 4.19 29.68
N GLU A 11 30.46 3.20 29.49
CA GLU A 11 31.78 3.11 30.14
C GLU A 11 31.74 3.25 31.67
N VAL A 12 30.70 2.70 32.30
CA VAL A 12 30.48 2.75 33.75
C VAL A 12 30.40 1.36 34.36
N SER A 13 30.72 1.28 35.66
CA SER A 13 30.50 0.06 36.43
C SER A 13 29.01 -0.24 36.60
N GLN A 14 28.64 -1.51 36.77
CA GLN A 14 27.26 -1.89 37.14
C GLN A 14 26.86 -1.32 38.51
N GLN A 15 27.85 -1.02 39.37
CA GLN A 15 27.67 -0.37 40.66
C GLN A 15 27.62 1.16 40.57
N ALA A 16 27.74 1.75 39.38
CA ALA A 16 27.76 3.20 39.22
C ALA A 16 26.48 3.84 39.76
N THR A 17 26.62 4.96 40.44
CA THR A 17 25.52 5.79 40.92
C THR A 17 24.79 6.47 39.76
N GLN A 18 23.58 6.95 40.00
CA GLN A 18 22.82 7.72 38.99
C GLN A 18 23.56 9.00 38.55
N GLY A 19 24.34 9.61 39.46
CA GLY A 19 25.20 10.75 39.16
C GLY A 19 26.30 10.39 38.14
N GLU A 20 26.98 9.26 38.37
CA GLU A 20 28.05 8.78 37.48
C GLU A 20 27.52 8.38 36.10
N ILE A 21 26.35 7.73 36.03
CA ILE A 21 25.69 7.37 34.75
C ILE A 21 25.36 8.65 33.95
N LYS A 22 24.81 9.68 34.61
CA LYS A 22 24.48 10.96 33.98
C LYS A 22 25.73 11.72 33.53
N GLN A 23 26.80 11.66 34.31
CA GLN A 23 28.07 12.29 33.96
C GLN A 23 28.75 11.60 32.78
N ALA A 24 28.77 10.27 32.77
CA ALA A 24 29.33 9.47 31.68
C ALA A 24 28.55 9.69 30.38
N TYR A 25 27.21 9.70 30.43
CA TYR A 25 26.36 10.05 29.29
C TYR A 25 26.70 11.43 28.72
N ARG A 26 26.81 12.47 29.56
CA ARG A 26 27.15 13.83 29.10
C ARG A 26 28.53 13.90 28.45
N ARG A 27 29.53 13.20 29.03
CA ARG A 27 30.89 13.13 28.48
C ARG A 27 30.89 12.47 27.09
N LEU A 28 30.27 11.30 26.99
CA LEU A 28 30.22 10.52 25.74
C LEU A 28 29.36 11.21 24.68
N ALA A 29 28.23 11.79 25.06
CA ALA A 29 27.37 12.54 24.14
C ALA A 29 28.11 13.73 23.52
N LYS A 30 28.90 14.48 24.31
CA LYS A 30 29.73 15.59 23.79
C LYS A 30 30.87 15.09 22.88
N GLN A 31 31.43 13.92 23.16
CA GLN A 31 32.54 13.34 22.39
C GLN A 31 32.08 12.81 21.02
N PHE A 32 30.87 12.24 20.95
CA PHE A 32 30.32 11.61 19.75
C PHE A 32 29.22 12.45 19.05
N HIS A 33 28.98 13.70 19.50
CA HIS A 33 28.00 14.59 18.87
C HIS A 33 28.44 14.98 17.44
N PRO A 34 27.53 15.02 16.45
CA PRO A 34 27.86 15.36 15.06
C PRO A 34 28.44 16.78 14.88
N ASP A 35 28.09 17.74 15.76
CA ASP A 35 28.70 19.09 15.78
C ASP A 35 30.05 19.18 16.52
N SER A 36 30.56 18.08 17.07
CA SER A 36 31.86 18.11 17.75
C SER A 36 32.99 18.13 16.72
N ARG A 37 33.90 19.11 16.80
CA ARG A 37 35.10 19.24 15.93
C ARG A 37 36.16 18.14 16.16
N CYS A 38 35.84 17.03 16.82
CA CYS A 38 36.75 15.92 17.09
C CYS A 38 36.61 14.82 16.02
N GLU A 39 37.72 14.20 15.62
CA GLU A 39 37.79 13.07 14.65
C GLU A 39 37.03 11.79 15.12
N THR A 40 36.45 11.80 16.31
CA THR A 40 35.71 10.68 16.91
C THR A 40 34.19 10.76 16.71
N ALA A 41 33.68 11.69 15.90
CA ALA A 41 32.24 11.77 15.62
C ALA A 41 31.75 10.49 14.94
N ASP A 42 30.81 9.79 15.58
CA ASP A 42 30.29 8.48 15.14
C ASP A 42 28.79 8.40 15.46
N HIS A 43 27.97 8.41 14.40
CA HIS A 43 26.52 8.45 14.52
C HIS A 43 25.95 7.16 15.15
N ASP A 44 26.55 6.01 14.87
CA ASP A 44 26.07 4.73 15.40
C ASP A 44 26.38 4.62 16.89
N LYS A 45 27.53 5.14 17.34
CA LYS A 45 27.89 5.17 18.75
C LYS A 45 26.98 6.06 19.58
N ILE A 46 26.61 7.25 19.09
CA ILE A 46 25.72 8.14 19.84
C ILE A 46 24.31 7.54 19.99
N VAL A 47 23.82 6.80 18.99
CA VAL A 47 22.56 6.05 19.07
C VAL A 47 22.63 4.99 20.18
N MET A 48 23.73 4.22 20.25
CA MET A 48 23.93 3.22 21.32
C MET A 48 24.04 3.86 22.71
N ILE A 49 24.73 4.99 22.84
CA ILE A 49 24.87 5.75 24.08
C ILE A 49 23.50 6.27 24.57
N ASN A 50 22.68 6.80 23.66
CA ASN A 50 21.33 7.28 23.98
C ASN A 50 20.43 6.13 24.46
N ALA A 51 20.43 5.01 23.76
CA ALA A 51 19.65 3.83 24.14
C ALA A 51 20.09 3.27 25.51
N ALA A 52 21.39 3.25 25.80
CA ALA A 52 21.90 2.82 27.10
C ALA A 52 21.49 3.77 28.24
N TYR A 53 21.52 5.10 28.01
CA TYR A 53 21.09 6.09 28.99
C TYR A 53 19.57 6.05 29.24
N GLU A 54 18.76 5.75 28.22
CA GLU A 54 17.31 5.63 28.37
C GLU A 54 16.91 4.53 29.36
N VAL A 55 17.69 3.44 29.41
CA VAL A 55 17.47 2.31 30.31
C VAL A 55 18.10 2.56 31.68
N LEU A 56 19.33 3.07 31.74
CA LEU A 56 20.09 3.20 32.99
C LEU A 56 19.86 4.50 33.76
N GLY A 57 19.42 5.57 33.07
CA GLY A 57 19.19 6.90 33.63
C GLY A 57 17.90 7.02 34.43
N ASP A 58 16.94 6.11 34.23
CA ASP A 58 15.75 5.99 35.07
C ASP A 58 15.92 4.90 36.14
N PRO A 59 15.76 5.22 37.44
CA PRO A 59 15.94 4.25 38.52
C PRO A 59 14.99 3.04 38.46
N GLN A 60 13.77 3.19 37.94
CA GLN A 60 12.82 2.08 37.81
C GLN A 60 13.21 1.17 36.64
N ARG A 61 13.54 1.74 35.48
CA ARG A 61 14.01 1.00 34.30
C ARG A 61 15.35 0.30 34.55
N ARG A 62 16.26 0.95 35.27
CA ARG A 62 17.52 0.34 35.72
C ARG A 62 17.27 -0.85 36.62
N ARG A 63 16.38 -0.74 37.62
CA ARG A 63 16.04 -1.86 38.50
C ARG A 63 15.46 -3.04 37.73
N ALA A 64 14.57 -2.79 36.77
CA ALA A 64 14.01 -3.84 35.92
C ALA A 64 15.10 -4.52 35.06
N TYR A 65 16.03 -3.73 34.50
CA TYR A 65 17.17 -4.22 33.74
C TYR A 65 18.14 -5.04 34.61
N ASP A 66 18.42 -4.59 35.83
CA ASP A 66 19.28 -5.30 36.79
C ASP A 66 18.61 -6.60 37.28
N GLN A 67 17.29 -6.60 37.47
CA GLN A 67 16.52 -7.82 37.78
C GLN A 67 16.57 -8.83 36.63
N GLN A 68 16.46 -8.37 35.38
CA GLN A 68 16.61 -9.24 34.21
C GLN A 68 18.04 -9.82 34.08
N LEU A 69 19.06 -9.03 34.42
CA LEU A 69 20.44 -9.50 34.48
C LEU A 69 20.68 -10.51 35.61
N SER A 70 20.05 -10.29 36.77
CA SER A 70 20.19 -11.16 37.95
C SER A 70 19.42 -12.47 37.86
N VAL A 71 18.29 -12.51 37.12
CA VAL A 71 17.50 -13.72 36.86
C VAL A 71 18.10 -14.57 35.71
N GLY A 72 19.28 -14.19 35.22
CA GLY A 72 19.92 -14.73 34.02
C GLY A 72 20.56 -16.12 34.11
N ASP A 73 20.79 -16.69 35.31
CA ASP A 73 21.66 -17.89 35.40
C ASP A 73 21.07 -19.17 36.00
N THR A 74 19.82 -19.21 36.49
CA THR A 74 19.20 -20.49 36.93
C THR A 74 17.68 -20.52 36.79
N TYR A 75 17.16 -20.66 35.56
CA TYR A 75 15.75 -21.05 35.37
C TYR A 75 15.54 -21.87 34.10
N ASP A 76 15.40 -23.18 34.28
CA ASP A 76 14.66 -24.16 33.45
C ASP A 76 14.81 -24.03 31.91
N PHE A 77 15.90 -24.60 31.38
CA PHE A 77 16.13 -24.75 29.93
C PHE A 77 15.09 -25.66 29.24
N SER A 78 14.41 -26.54 29.98
CA SER A 78 13.42 -27.49 29.46
C SER A 78 12.07 -26.82 29.14
N LYS A 79 11.56 -25.93 30.01
CA LYS A 79 10.27 -25.25 29.77
C LYS A 79 10.33 -24.16 28.69
N ARG A 80 11.47 -23.51 28.49
CA ARG A 80 11.65 -22.48 27.44
C ARG A 80 11.68 -23.06 26.03
N ARG A 81 12.16 -24.30 25.86
CA ARG A 81 12.20 -24.97 24.55
C ARG A 81 10.81 -25.39 24.07
N GLN A 82 9.97 -25.91 24.98
CA GLN A 82 8.57 -26.27 24.68
C GLN A 82 7.67 -25.05 24.47
N ARG A 83 7.83 -23.96 25.25
CA ARG A 83 7.07 -22.72 25.04
C ARG A 83 7.44 -22.01 23.74
N ARG A 84 8.73 -21.93 23.38
CA ARG A 84 9.15 -21.37 22.08
C ARG A 84 8.61 -22.13 20.87
N THR A 85 8.47 -23.46 20.95
CA THR A 85 7.84 -24.24 19.87
C THR A 85 6.32 -24.06 19.82
N ALA A 86 5.65 -23.94 20.97
CA ALA A 86 4.21 -23.70 21.02
C ALA A 86 3.86 -22.27 20.55
N ASP A 87 4.58 -21.25 21.01
CA ASP A 87 4.42 -19.86 20.58
C ASP A 87 4.78 -19.71 19.09
N ALA A 88 5.81 -20.39 18.59
CA ALA A 88 6.14 -20.40 17.17
C ALA A 88 5.07 -21.12 16.32
N GLN A 89 4.45 -22.19 16.83
CA GLN A 89 3.34 -22.88 16.17
C GLN A 89 2.08 -22.03 16.15
N ASP A 90 1.77 -21.32 17.24
CA ASP A 90 0.61 -20.43 17.34
C ASP A 90 0.77 -19.21 16.43
N ILE A 91 1.95 -18.58 16.43
CA ILE A 91 2.31 -17.50 15.49
C ILE A 91 2.21 -18.00 14.04
N TYR A 92 2.70 -19.21 13.74
CA TYR A 92 2.62 -19.78 12.39
C TYR A 92 1.18 -20.11 11.98
N GLN A 93 0.34 -20.60 12.90
CA GLN A 93 -1.07 -20.84 12.65
C GLN A 93 -1.85 -19.54 12.45
N HIS A 94 -1.59 -18.51 13.26
CA HIS A 94 -2.18 -17.19 13.10
C HIS A 94 -1.74 -16.50 11.81
N HIS A 95 -0.46 -16.57 11.44
CA HIS A 95 0.03 -16.08 10.15
C HIS A 95 -0.61 -16.85 8.99
N ARG A 96 -0.67 -18.18 9.05
CA ARG A 96 -1.30 -19.01 8.01
C ARG A 96 -2.80 -18.74 7.88
N GLN A 97 -3.51 -18.50 8.98
CA GLN A 97 -4.93 -18.13 8.96
C GLN A 97 -5.13 -16.70 8.43
N ALA A 98 -4.27 -15.75 8.80
CA ALA A 98 -4.30 -14.39 8.28
C ALA A 98 -4.00 -14.34 6.76
N GLU A 99 -3.03 -15.13 6.29
CA GLU A 99 -2.73 -15.31 4.87
C GLU A 99 -3.91 -15.94 4.13
N LYS A 100 -4.50 -17.01 4.67
CA LYS A 100 -5.67 -17.67 4.08
C LYS A 100 -6.91 -16.75 4.03
N ASN A 101 -7.10 -15.94 5.06
CA ASN A 101 -8.17 -14.92 5.10
C ASN A 101 -7.91 -13.78 4.10
N GLY A 102 -6.64 -13.38 3.94
CA GLY A 102 -6.22 -12.38 2.95
C GLY A 102 -6.37 -12.88 1.51
N GLU A 103 -6.06 -14.14 1.25
CA GLU A 103 -6.28 -14.80 -0.05
C GLU A 103 -7.78 -14.94 -0.35
N ALA A 104 -8.58 -15.41 0.61
CA ALA A 104 -10.03 -15.48 0.44
C ALA A 104 -10.66 -14.10 0.17
N TYR A 105 -10.18 -13.06 0.86
CA TYR A 105 -10.61 -11.68 0.61
C TYR A 105 -10.23 -11.20 -0.80
N GLN A 106 -9.01 -11.51 -1.25
CA GLN A 106 -8.53 -11.17 -2.59
C GLN A 106 -9.37 -11.85 -3.68
N ASP A 107 -9.64 -13.15 -3.53
CA ASP A 107 -10.47 -13.90 -4.46
C ASP A 107 -11.89 -13.35 -4.50
N GLN A 108 -12.44 -13.00 -3.33
CA GLN A 108 -13.75 -12.38 -3.24
C GLN A 108 -13.78 -11.01 -3.92
N TRP A 109 -12.76 -10.17 -3.73
CA TRP A 109 -12.64 -8.87 -4.41
C TRP A 109 -12.51 -9.06 -5.93
N TYR A 110 -11.72 -10.04 -6.38
CA TYR A 110 -11.57 -10.36 -7.79
C TYR A 110 -12.91 -10.77 -8.42
N GLN A 111 -13.61 -11.71 -7.77
CA GLN A 111 -14.85 -12.28 -8.31
C GLN A 111 -16.02 -11.31 -8.22
N GLN A 112 -16.12 -10.50 -7.17
CA GLN A 112 -17.30 -9.67 -6.92
C GLN A 112 -17.12 -8.21 -7.33
N THR A 113 -15.89 -7.69 -7.35
CA THR A 113 -15.60 -6.29 -7.72
C THR A 113 -14.95 -6.21 -9.09
N TYR A 114 -13.76 -6.80 -9.25
CA TYR A 114 -12.99 -6.69 -10.50
C TYR A 114 -13.78 -7.22 -11.71
N SER A 115 -14.33 -8.43 -11.61
CA SER A 115 -15.05 -9.07 -12.73
C SER A 115 -16.26 -8.24 -13.19
N GLN A 116 -16.99 -7.65 -12.24
CA GLN A 116 -18.19 -6.84 -12.51
C GLN A 116 -17.81 -5.50 -13.12
N VAL A 117 -16.78 -4.83 -12.58
CA VAL A 117 -16.26 -3.58 -13.13
C VAL A 117 -15.79 -3.79 -14.58
N ILE A 118 -15.02 -4.84 -14.85
CA ILE A 118 -14.58 -5.17 -16.21
C ILE A 118 -15.77 -5.45 -17.14
N ARG A 119 -16.80 -6.15 -16.66
CA ARG A 119 -18.01 -6.42 -17.44
C ARG A 119 -18.70 -5.11 -17.83
N LEU A 120 -18.84 -4.17 -16.91
CA LEU A 120 -19.45 -2.86 -17.17
C LEU A 120 -18.60 -2.02 -18.13
N ILE A 121 -17.28 -1.95 -17.92
CA ILE A 121 -16.36 -1.26 -18.84
C ILE A 121 -16.47 -1.84 -20.26
N ASN A 122 -16.67 -3.16 -20.40
CA ASN A 122 -16.83 -3.78 -21.71
C ASN A 122 -18.15 -3.40 -22.41
N GLN A 123 -19.22 -3.11 -21.66
CA GLN A 123 -20.46 -2.60 -22.25
C GLN A 123 -20.28 -1.18 -22.81
N ILE A 124 -19.29 -0.44 -22.31
CA ILE A 124 -18.95 0.91 -22.78
C ILE A 124 -17.98 0.84 -23.95
N ILE A 125 -16.86 0.12 -23.82
CA ILE A 125 -15.78 0.19 -24.83
C ILE A 125 -16.14 -0.56 -26.13
N LYS A 126 -16.79 -1.73 -26.04
CA LYS A 126 -16.98 -2.59 -27.22
C LYS A 126 -17.91 -2.00 -28.30
N PRO A 127 -19.03 -1.34 -27.95
CA PRO A 127 -19.93 -0.81 -28.96
C PRO A 127 -19.43 0.47 -29.62
N LEU A 128 -18.44 1.17 -29.02
CA LEU A 128 -18.03 2.50 -29.46
C LEU A 128 -17.74 2.59 -30.96
N ASP A 129 -16.89 1.71 -31.49
CA ASP A 129 -16.49 1.77 -32.90
C ASP A 129 -17.71 1.62 -33.84
N SER A 130 -18.62 0.70 -33.52
CA SER A 130 -19.85 0.51 -34.31
C SER A 130 -20.82 1.69 -34.22
N GLN A 131 -20.87 2.36 -33.07
CA GLN A 131 -21.72 3.55 -32.87
C GLN A 131 -21.18 4.74 -33.65
N ILE A 132 -19.86 4.94 -33.64
CA ILE A 132 -19.19 5.99 -34.42
C ILE A 132 -19.30 5.69 -35.93
N GLU A 133 -19.14 4.43 -36.34
CA GLU A 133 -19.29 4.03 -37.74
C GLU A 133 -20.72 4.30 -38.24
N ALA A 134 -21.74 3.95 -37.46
CA ALA A 134 -23.13 4.24 -37.78
C ALA A 134 -23.38 5.74 -37.93
N LEU A 135 -22.88 6.56 -37.00
CA LEU A 135 -23.03 8.02 -37.05
C LEU A 135 -22.26 8.66 -38.22
N SER A 136 -21.13 8.06 -38.63
CA SER A 136 -20.32 8.60 -39.72
C SER A 136 -20.99 8.56 -41.09
N ALA A 137 -22.10 7.83 -41.23
CA ALA A 137 -22.89 7.80 -42.46
C ALA A 137 -23.53 9.16 -42.77
N ASP A 138 -24.08 9.83 -41.75
CA ASP A 138 -24.54 11.21 -41.79
C ASP A 138 -24.52 11.81 -40.37
N PRO A 139 -23.47 12.56 -40.00
CA PRO A 139 -23.36 13.13 -38.66
C PRO A 139 -24.43 14.17 -38.32
N PHE A 140 -25.14 14.72 -39.31
CA PHE A 140 -26.18 15.73 -39.12
C PHE A 140 -27.59 15.14 -39.12
N ASP A 141 -27.72 13.81 -39.24
CA ASP A 141 -29.00 13.12 -39.13
C ASP A 141 -29.46 13.05 -37.66
N ASP A 142 -30.62 13.65 -37.37
CA ASP A 142 -31.17 13.73 -36.02
C ASP A 142 -31.41 12.35 -35.38
N GLN A 143 -31.78 11.32 -36.17
CA GLN A 143 -32.05 9.98 -35.65
C GLN A 143 -30.75 9.26 -35.28
N LEU A 144 -29.73 9.36 -36.13
CA LEU A 144 -28.41 8.80 -35.84
C LEU A 144 -27.78 9.49 -34.61
N MET A 145 -27.96 10.81 -34.50
CA MET A 145 -27.49 11.58 -33.33
C MET A 145 -28.21 11.17 -32.05
N GLU A 146 -29.54 11.01 -32.08
CA GLU A 146 -30.33 10.58 -30.92
C GLU A 146 -29.92 9.17 -30.44
N VAL A 147 -29.68 8.24 -31.37
CA VAL A 147 -29.16 6.90 -31.04
C VAL A 147 -27.79 7.00 -30.38
N PHE A 148 -26.89 7.83 -30.92
CA PHE A 148 -25.55 8.01 -30.34
C PHE A 148 -25.60 8.65 -28.94
N GLN A 149 -26.44 9.67 -28.74
CA GLN A 149 -26.64 10.30 -27.43
C GLN A 149 -27.22 9.32 -26.40
N SER A 150 -28.20 8.51 -26.78
CA SER A 150 -28.76 7.46 -25.90
C SER A 150 -27.70 6.40 -25.51
N TYR A 151 -26.80 6.08 -26.44
CA TYR A 151 -25.64 5.25 -26.16
C TYR A 151 -24.70 5.90 -25.12
N LEU A 152 -24.38 7.21 -25.25
CA LEU A 152 -23.55 7.93 -24.29
C LEU A 152 -24.19 7.99 -22.89
N GLU A 153 -25.51 8.22 -22.80
CA GLU A 153 -26.25 8.16 -21.53
C GLU A 153 -26.15 6.78 -20.88
N THR A 154 -26.31 5.73 -21.69
CA THR A 154 -26.14 4.33 -21.23
C THR A 154 -24.72 4.08 -20.74
N CYS A 155 -23.70 4.64 -21.42
CA CYS A 155 -22.31 4.55 -20.99
C CYS A 155 -22.09 5.24 -19.64
N ARG A 156 -22.68 6.42 -19.44
CA ARG A 156 -22.62 7.15 -18.17
C ARG A 156 -23.24 6.34 -17.03
N HIS A 157 -24.36 5.67 -17.28
CA HIS A 157 -25.00 4.79 -16.31
C HIS A 157 -24.07 3.63 -15.90
N TYR A 158 -23.50 2.92 -16.86
CA TYR A 158 -22.56 1.82 -16.58
C TYR A 158 -21.28 2.31 -15.89
N LEU A 159 -20.75 3.47 -16.26
CA LEU A 159 -19.58 4.06 -15.63
C LEU A 159 -19.85 4.37 -14.15
N ASN A 160 -21.00 4.98 -13.84
CA ASN A 160 -21.38 5.31 -12.47
C ASN A 160 -21.54 4.04 -11.62
N GLN A 161 -22.18 3.00 -12.15
CA GLN A 161 -22.24 1.70 -11.49
C GLN A 161 -20.84 1.10 -11.25
N ALA A 162 -19.95 1.18 -12.24
CA ALA A 162 -18.59 0.67 -12.11
C ALA A 162 -17.78 1.43 -11.05
N LYS A 163 -17.88 2.76 -11.02
CA LYS A 163 -17.24 3.61 -9.99
C LYS A 163 -17.76 3.28 -8.57
N LEU A 164 -19.06 3.10 -8.42
CA LEU A 164 -19.69 2.71 -7.14
C LEU A 164 -19.23 1.31 -6.68
N LEU A 165 -19.22 0.33 -7.58
CA LEU A 165 -18.75 -1.01 -7.26
C LEU A 165 -17.26 -1.02 -6.89
N PHE A 166 -16.44 -0.27 -7.62
CA PHE A 166 -15.01 -0.18 -7.37
C PHE A 166 -14.68 0.49 -6.02
N SER A 167 -15.43 1.52 -5.62
CA SER A 167 -15.23 2.20 -4.33
C SER A 167 -15.90 1.51 -3.13
N SER A 168 -16.79 0.55 -3.36
CA SER A 168 -17.55 -0.13 -2.29
C SER A 168 -16.69 -0.96 -1.33
N ARG A 169 -15.46 -1.33 -1.71
CA ARG A 169 -14.57 -2.19 -0.93
C ARG A 169 -13.13 -1.69 -1.02
N PRO A 170 -12.33 -1.85 0.05
CA PRO A 170 -10.92 -1.49 0.01
C PRO A 170 -10.14 -2.37 -0.99
N ASN A 171 -9.13 -1.78 -1.62
CA ASN A 171 -8.33 -2.49 -2.62
C ASN A 171 -7.31 -3.40 -1.93
N PRO A 172 -7.27 -4.72 -2.24
CA PRO A 172 -6.30 -5.62 -1.62
C PRO A 172 -4.87 -5.28 -2.09
N PRO A 173 -3.85 -5.30 -1.19
CA PRO A 173 -2.49 -4.88 -1.52
C PRO A 173 -1.87 -5.63 -2.69
N LYS A 174 -2.10 -6.95 -2.77
CA LYS A 174 -1.61 -7.81 -3.86
C LYS A 174 -2.17 -7.41 -5.24
N LEU A 175 -3.35 -6.78 -5.30
CA LEU A 175 -3.98 -6.30 -6.53
C LEU A 175 -3.94 -4.77 -6.65
N ALA A 176 -3.11 -4.06 -5.87
CA ALA A 176 -3.04 -2.60 -5.90
C ALA A 176 -2.76 -2.05 -7.32
N LYS A 177 -1.89 -2.73 -8.09
CA LYS A 177 -1.60 -2.36 -9.47
C LYS A 177 -2.79 -2.57 -10.41
N VAL A 178 -3.56 -3.65 -10.22
CA VAL A 178 -4.81 -3.89 -10.97
C VAL A 178 -5.83 -2.81 -10.66
N ALA A 179 -5.99 -2.48 -9.38
CA ALA A 179 -6.89 -1.41 -8.93
C ALA A 179 -6.48 -0.04 -9.48
N ALA A 180 -5.18 0.28 -9.51
CA ALA A 180 -4.69 1.51 -10.11
C ALA A 180 -5.02 1.60 -11.61
N ASN A 181 -4.76 0.53 -12.37
CA ASN A 181 -5.12 0.50 -13.80
C ASN A 181 -6.62 0.63 -14.03
N LEU A 182 -7.45 0.01 -13.19
CA LEU A 182 -8.91 0.19 -13.25
C LEU A 182 -9.33 1.62 -12.96
N TYR A 183 -8.74 2.26 -11.94
CA TYR A 183 -9.01 3.65 -11.61
C TYR A 183 -8.71 4.58 -12.78
N TYR A 184 -7.50 4.48 -13.36
CA TYR A 184 -7.15 5.27 -14.54
C TYR A 184 -8.03 4.94 -15.75
N CYS A 185 -8.37 3.67 -15.96
CA CYS A 185 -9.29 3.27 -17.03
C CYS A 185 -10.66 3.94 -16.87
N LEU A 186 -11.24 3.96 -15.67
CA LEU A 186 -12.54 4.57 -15.42
C LEU A 186 -12.52 6.10 -15.63
N ASN A 187 -11.41 6.77 -15.31
CA ASN A 187 -11.25 8.20 -15.58
C ASN A 187 -11.12 8.47 -17.08
N GLN A 188 -10.31 7.70 -17.80
CA GLN A 188 -10.18 7.84 -19.25
C GLN A 188 -11.52 7.60 -19.97
N VAL A 189 -12.32 6.63 -19.50
CA VAL A 189 -13.70 6.44 -20.01
C VAL A 189 -14.58 7.64 -19.67
N ASN A 190 -14.48 8.19 -18.46
CA ASN A 190 -15.25 9.38 -18.07
C ASN A 190 -14.98 10.57 -18.98
N ASP A 191 -13.70 10.90 -19.13
CA ASP A 191 -13.24 12.04 -19.92
C ASP A 191 -13.59 11.81 -21.40
N GLY A 192 -13.44 10.57 -21.89
CA GLY A 192 -13.84 10.20 -23.24
C GLY A 192 -15.34 10.38 -23.50
N ILE A 193 -16.20 10.04 -22.55
CA ILE A 193 -17.65 10.25 -22.69
C ILE A 193 -17.95 11.75 -22.73
N GLU A 194 -17.32 12.56 -21.87
CA GLU A 194 -17.50 14.01 -21.85
C GLU A 194 -17.08 14.66 -23.18
N GLU A 195 -15.96 14.24 -23.75
CA GLU A 195 -15.53 14.70 -25.08
C GLU A 195 -16.55 14.30 -26.17
N LEU A 196 -17.03 13.05 -26.17
CA LEU A 196 -18.04 12.62 -27.15
C LEU A 196 -19.38 13.33 -26.98
N GLU A 197 -19.79 13.67 -25.76
CA GLU A 197 -20.96 14.48 -25.49
C GLU A 197 -20.78 15.90 -26.06
N LEU A 198 -19.61 16.52 -25.86
CA LEU A 198 -19.30 17.84 -26.45
C LEU A 198 -19.38 17.81 -27.98
N PHE A 199 -18.87 16.75 -28.61
CA PHE A 199 -19.02 16.55 -30.06
C PHE A 199 -20.49 16.56 -30.50
N THR A 200 -21.40 15.94 -29.75
CA THR A 200 -22.84 15.96 -30.12
C THR A 200 -23.48 17.34 -30.05
N LEU A 201 -22.85 18.29 -29.34
CA LEU A 201 -23.35 19.66 -29.19
C LEU A 201 -22.77 20.61 -30.26
N ASN A 202 -21.52 20.38 -30.67
CA ASN A 202 -20.78 21.34 -31.50
C ASN A 202 -20.27 20.78 -32.83
N TYR A 203 -20.38 19.47 -33.07
CA TYR A 203 -19.93 18.77 -34.27
C TYR A 203 -18.43 18.96 -34.57
N ASP A 204 -17.61 19.27 -33.56
CA ASP A 204 -16.17 19.46 -33.72
C ASP A 204 -15.44 18.11 -33.67
N ASP A 205 -14.84 17.74 -34.80
CA ASP A 205 -14.04 16.52 -34.97
C ASP A 205 -12.88 16.40 -33.97
N HIS A 206 -12.41 17.51 -33.39
CA HIS A 206 -11.41 17.48 -32.33
C HIS A 206 -11.90 16.68 -31.11
N HIS A 207 -13.13 16.90 -30.69
CA HIS A 207 -13.74 16.19 -29.57
C HIS A 207 -14.00 14.72 -29.92
N LEU A 208 -14.44 14.44 -31.14
CA LEU A 208 -14.61 13.06 -31.62
C LEU A 208 -13.26 12.31 -31.62
N HIS A 209 -12.20 12.94 -32.12
CA HIS A 209 -10.86 12.35 -32.13
C HIS A 209 -10.33 12.12 -30.70
N THR A 210 -10.45 13.14 -29.84
CA THR A 210 -9.97 13.07 -28.45
C THR A 210 -10.73 11.99 -27.67
N GLY A 211 -12.05 11.94 -27.78
CA GLY A 211 -12.88 10.90 -27.18
C GLY A 211 -12.45 9.49 -27.61
N LYS A 212 -12.19 9.28 -28.90
CA LYS A 212 -11.70 7.99 -29.42
C LYS A 212 -10.33 7.60 -28.85
N GLU A 213 -9.39 8.54 -28.75
CA GLU A 213 -8.07 8.26 -28.17
C GLU A 213 -8.17 7.94 -26.67
N LEU A 214 -9.02 8.65 -25.91
CA LEU A 214 -9.25 8.37 -24.49
C LEU A 214 -9.81 6.94 -24.28
N PHE A 215 -10.78 6.53 -25.10
CA PHE A 215 -11.28 5.15 -25.08
C PHE A 215 -10.24 4.11 -25.50
N ARG A 216 -9.36 4.44 -26.45
CA ARG A 216 -8.24 3.58 -26.85
C ARG A 216 -7.26 3.37 -25.69
N ILE A 217 -6.92 4.44 -24.97
CA ILE A 217 -6.09 4.39 -23.76
C ILE A 217 -6.78 3.55 -22.68
N ALA A 218 -8.08 3.76 -22.46
CA ALA A 218 -8.86 2.97 -21.50
C ALA A 218 -8.84 1.46 -21.85
N SER A 219 -9.02 1.11 -23.12
CA SER A 219 -8.96 -0.27 -23.59
C SER A 219 -7.60 -0.92 -23.31
N ARG A 220 -6.51 -0.17 -23.48
CA ARG A 220 -5.16 -0.60 -23.11
C ARG A 220 -5.03 -0.82 -21.60
N LEU A 221 -5.39 0.17 -20.77
CA LEU A 221 -5.32 0.07 -19.30
C LEU A 221 -6.12 -1.11 -18.75
N ARG A 222 -7.32 -1.34 -19.31
CA ARG A 222 -8.16 -2.50 -19.00
C ARG A 222 -7.45 -3.81 -19.33
N SER A 223 -6.80 -3.89 -20.49
CA SER A 223 -6.09 -5.09 -20.94
C SER A 223 -4.85 -5.37 -20.06
N GLU A 224 -4.08 -4.33 -19.71
CA GLU A 224 -2.98 -4.43 -18.75
C GLU A 224 -3.48 -4.88 -17.37
N ALA A 225 -4.59 -4.31 -16.88
CA ALA A 225 -5.21 -4.75 -15.62
C ALA A 225 -5.56 -6.25 -15.66
N GLN A 226 -6.06 -6.75 -16.78
CA GLN A 226 -6.39 -8.17 -16.97
C GLN A 226 -5.15 -9.08 -16.96
N GLU A 227 -4.05 -8.65 -17.56
CA GLU A 227 -2.79 -9.41 -17.53
C GLU A 227 -2.24 -9.51 -16.11
N TYR A 228 -2.17 -8.38 -15.38
CA TYR A 228 -1.74 -8.38 -13.98
C TYR A 228 -2.66 -9.23 -13.11
N ALA A 229 -3.97 -9.12 -13.30
CA ALA A 229 -4.93 -9.87 -12.50
C ALA A 229 -4.82 -11.39 -12.75
N LYS A 230 -4.50 -11.82 -13.98
CA LYS A 230 -4.18 -13.23 -14.29
C LYS A 230 -2.87 -13.68 -13.66
N ALA A 231 -1.87 -12.81 -13.61
CA ALA A 231 -0.57 -13.12 -12.99
C ALA A 231 -0.66 -13.26 -11.46
N CYS A 232 -1.57 -12.54 -10.81
CA CYS A 232 -1.76 -12.60 -9.34
C CYS A 232 -2.66 -13.74 -8.85
N VAL A 233 -3.37 -14.44 -9.74
CA VAL A 233 -4.28 -15.56 -9.43
C VAL A 233 -3.63 -16.93 -9.74
N ARG A 234 -2.42 -16.93 -10.33
CA ARG A 234 -1.57 -18.13 -10.51
C ARG A 234 -0.59 -18.26 -9.36
#